data_AF-A0AAV5SH61-F1
#
_entry.id   AF-A0AAV5SH61-F1
#
_cell.length_a   1.000
_cell.length_b   1.000
_cell.length_c   1.000
_cell.angle_alpha   90.00
_cell.angle_beta   90.00
_cell.angle_gamma   90.00
#
_symmetry.space_group_name_H-M   'P 1'
#
loop_
_entity.id
_entity.type
_entity.pdbx_description
1 polymer ?
#
loop_
_entity_poly.entity_id
_entity_poly.type
_entity_poly.pdbx_seq_one_letter_code
_entity_poly.pdbx_strand_id
1 'polypeptide(L)'
;MNSTELNANISDSIITFHHVSDFKGVIFFLINILVCFLILFDTDSRGKAYRKYLLSLQISSMILDITCNAYAPILLINSHIVYSDSWLVKHIDISV
;
A
#
# COMPACT_ATOMS: atom_id res chain seq x y z
N MET A 1 20.53 31.78 -5.58
CA MET A 1 20.61 30.31 -5.54
C MET A 1 20.15 29.91 -4.16
N ASN A 2 18.86 29.62 -4.01
CA ASN A 2 18.23 29.32 -2.73
C ASN A 2 18.23 27.80 -2.56
N SER A 3 18.86 27.33 -1.49
CA SER A 3 19.16 25.94 -1.20
C SER A 3 17.90 25.08 -1.17
N THR A 4 17.87 24.12 -2.09
CA THR A 4 16.95 22.99 -2.16
C THR A 4 17.26 21.97 -1.05
N GLU A 5 17.45 22.40 0.19
CA GLU A 5 17.71 21.49 1.31
C GLU A 5 16.37 21.08 1.92
N LEU A 6 15.92 19.87 1.54
CA LEU A 6 14.79 19.18 2.16
C LEU A 6 14.99 19.18 3.68
N ASN A 7 14.13 19.89 4.40
CA ASN A 7 14.18 19.99 5.86
C ASN A 7 14.31 18.58 6.48
N ALA A 8 15.36 18.35 7.27
CA ALA A 8 15.74 17.03 7.78
C ALA A 8 14.59 16.32 8.51
N ASN A 9 13.71 17.08 9.15
CA ASN A 9 12.53 16.57 9.85
C ASN A 9 11.47 15.97 8.90
N ILE A 10 11.35 16.51 7.68
CA ILE A 10 10.44 16.00 6.65
C ILE A 10 11.03 14.72 6.06
N SER A 11 12.34 14.67 5.84
CA SER A 11 13.03 13.47 5.37
C SER A 11 12.86 12.31 6.36
N ASP A 12 13.07 12.54 7.65
CA ASP A 12 12.88 11.52 8.70
C ASP A 12 11.42 11.04 8.81
N SER A 13 10.46 11.95 8.65
CA SER A 13 9.03 11.60 8.68
C SER A 13 8.63 10.72 7.49
N ILE A 14 9.16 11.01 6.29
CA ILE A 14 8.94 10.21 5.09
C ILE A 14 9.58 8.82 5.22
N ILE A 15 10.82 8.74 5.72
CA ILE A 15 11.52 7.47 5.93
C ILE A 15 10.76 6.60 6.94
N THR A 16 10.30 7.18 8.03
CA THR A 16 9.52 6.46 9.05
C THR A 16 8.18 5.98 8.50
N PHE A 17 7.50 6.80 7.70
CA PHE A 17 6.25 6.41 7.05
C PHE A 17 6.45 5.25 6.08
N HIS A 18 7.49 5.28 5.26
CA HIS A 18 7.86 4.18 4.35
C HIS A 18 8.17 2.89 5.11
N HIS A 19 8.92 2.96 6.20
CA HIS A 19 9.27 1.79 6.98
C HIS A 19 8.04 1.12 7.63
N VAL A 20 7.08 1.94 8.10
CA VAL A 20 5.82 1.45 8.67
C VAL A 20 4.88 0.92 7.58
N SER A 21 4.83 1.54 6.40
CA SER A 21 4.00 1.05 5.29
C SER A 21 4.52 -0.27 4.73
N ASP A 22 5.83 -0.41 4.57
CA ASP A 22 6.46 -1.64 4.06
C ASP A 22 6.23 -2.81 5.00
N PHE A 23 6.42 -2.60 6.31
CA PHE A 23 6.18 -3.65 7.29
C PHE A 23 4.72 -4.13 7.30
N LYS A 24 3.76 -3.20 7.20
CA LYS A 24 2.34 -3.54 7.05
C LYS A 24 2.05 -4.30 5.76
N GLY A 25 2.65 -3.88 4.65
CA GLY A 25 2.53 -4.55 3.35
C GLY A 25 2.99 -6.01 3.41
N VAL A 26 4.14 -6.27 4.05
CA VAL A 26 4.68 -7.63 4.21
C VAL A 26 3.75 -8.50 5.05
N ILE A 27 3.21 -8.00 6.16
CA ILE A 27 2.28 -8.76 7.00
C ILE A 27 0.99 -9.10 6.23
N PHE A 28 0.41 -8.13 5.54
CA PHE A 28 -0.79 -8.35 4.73
C PHE A 28 -0.53 -9.35 3.60
N PHE A 29 0.63 -9.30 2.96
CA PHE A 29 1.02 -10.27 1.94
C PHE A 29 1.08 -11.71 2.51
N LEU A 30 1.70 -11.89 3.68
CA LEU A 30 1.77 -13.19 4.34
C LEU A 30 0.38 -13.74 4.71
N ILE A 31 -0.51 -12.89 5.21
CA ILE A 31 -1.90 -13.26 5.53
C ILE A 31 -2.65 -13.68 4.25
N ASN A 32 -2.49 -12.93 3.15
CA ASN A 32 -3.13 -13.27 1.87
C ASN A 32 -2.65 -14.62 1.32
N ILE A 33 -1.36 -14.93 1.45
CA ILE A 33 -0.81 -16.25 1.10
C ILE A 33 -1.40 -17.36 1.98
N LEU A 34 -1.50 -17.12 3.29
CA LEU A 34 -2.11 -18.08 4.22
C LEU A 34 -3.57 -18.38 3.83
N VAL A 35 -4.35 -17.37 3.45
CA VAL A 35 -5.72 -17.53 2.98
C VAL A 35 -5.78 -18.38 1.71
N CYS A 36 -4.88 -18.16 0.75
CA CYS A 36 -4.76 -19.02 -0.44
C CYS A 36 -4.49 -20.49 -0.07
N PHE A 37 -3.59 -20.73 0.88
CA PHE A 37 -3.30 -22.09 1.35
C PHE A 37 -4.51 -22.73 2.05
N LEU A 38 -5.21 -21.98 2.91
CA LEU A 38 -6.43 -22.47 3.56
C LEU A 38 -7.49 -22.89 2.53
N ILE A 39 -7.68 -22.10 1.46
CA ILE A 39 -8.63 -22.43 0.39
C ILE A 39 -8.20 -23.67 -0.41
N LEU A 40 -6.88 -23.86 -0.62
CA LEU A 40 -6.34 -25.02 -1.34
C LEU A 40 -6.36 -26.32 -0.52
N PHE A 41 -6.01 -26.24 0.76
CA PHE A 41 -5.95 -27.40 1.65
C PHE A 41 -7.30 -27.81 2.21
N ASP A 42 -8.34 -26.98 2.04
CA ASP A 42 -9.69 -27.38 2.37
C ASP A 42 -10.14 -28.55 1.48
N THR A 43 -10.20 -29.73 2.10
CA THR A 43 -10.56 -31.01 1.49
C THR A 43 -12.05 -31.28 1.41
N ASP A 44 -12.92 -30.36 1.87
CA ASP A 44 -14.37 -30.61 1.83
C ASP A 44 -14.82 -30.85 0.37
N SER A 45 -15.61 -31.90 0.13
CA SER A 45 -16.10 -32.24 -1.20
C SER A 45 -17.29 -31.37 -1.62
N ARG A 46 -18.00 -30.76 -0.66
CA ARG A 46 -19.14 -29.87 -0.90
C ARG A 46 -18.62 -28.46 -1.18
N GLY A 47 -18.78 -27.99 -2.43
CA GLY A 47 -18.44 -26.59 -2.78
C GLY A 47 -17.13 -26.38 -3.54
N LYS A 48 -16.57 -27.39 -4.20
CA LYS A 48 -15.36 -27.24 -5.04
C LYS A 48 -15.42 -26.09 -6.06
N ALA A 49 -16.58 -25.86 -6.69
CA ALA A 49 -16.77 -24.76 -7.63
C ALA A 49 -16.69 -23.39 -6.92
N TYR A 50 -17.30 -23.28 -5.74
CA TYR A 50 -17.26 -22.06 -4.91
C TYR A 50 -15.83 -21.76 -4.43
N ARG A 51 -15.06 -22.77 -4.03
CA ARG A 51 -13.65 -22.58 -3.65
C ARG A 51 -12.76 -22.14 -4.81
N LYS A 52 -12.97 -22.66 -6.02
CA LYS A 52 -12.26 -22.18 -7.21
C LYS A 52 -12.55 -20.70 -7.48
N TYR A 53 -13.80 -20.29 -7.31
CA TYR A 53 -14.17 -18.88 -7.40
C TYR A 53 -13.49 -18.03 -6.32
N LEU A 54 -13.54 -18.45 -5.05
CA LEU A 54 -12.87 -17.76 -3.95
C LEU A 54 -11.35 -17.65 -4.16
N LEU A 55 -10.72 -18.70 -4.66
CA LEU A 55 -9.29 -18.67 -4.96
C LEU A 55 -8.97 -17.71 -6.11
N SER A 56 -9.77 -17.71 -7.17
CA SER A 56 -9.61 -16.74 -8.26
C SER A 56 -9.82 -15.31 -7.78
N LEU A 57 -10.79 -15.09 -6.89
CA LEU A 57 -11.06 -13.78 -6.30
C LEU A 57 -9.89 -13.32 -5.42
N GLN A 58 -9.37 -14.21 -4.59
CA GLN A 58 -8.22 -13.95 -3.72
C GLN A 58 -6.97 -13.57 -4.53
N ILE A 59 -6.68 -14.30 -5.61
CA ILE A 59 -5.56 -13.99 -6.51
C ILE A 59 -5.79 -12.63 -7.20
N SER A 60 -7.00 -12.38 -7.70
CA SER A 60 -7.32 -11.10 -8.36
C SER A 60 -7.16 -9.92 -7.39
N SER A 61 -7.60 -10.08 -6.14
CA SER A 61 -7.44 -9.05 -5.09
C SER A 61 -5.96 -8.80 -4.79
N MET A 62 -5.18 -9.86 -4.68
CA MET A 62 -3.75 -9.76 -4.37
C MET A 62 -2.96 -9.08 -5.51
N ILE A 63 -3.31 -9.35 -6.78
CA ILE A 63 -2.74 -8.65 -7.94
C ILE A 63 -3.11 -7.16 -7.91
N LEU A 64 -4.36 -6.83 -7.58
CA LEU A 64 -4.82 -5.45 -7.46
C LEU A 64 -4.04 -4.71 -6.37
N ASP A 65 -3.88 -5.30 -5.19
CA ASP A 65 -3.11 -4.70 -4.08
C ASP A 65 -1.65 -4.44 -4.46
N ILE A 66 -0.99 -5.41 -5.11
CA ILE A 66 0.39 -5.22 -5.59
C ILE A 66 0.46 -4.09 -6.62
N THR A 67 -0.50 -4.04 -7.53
CA THR A 67 -0.59 -3.01 -8.56
C THR A 67 -0.79 -1.64 -7.90
N CYS A 68 -1.75 -1.49 -6.99
CA CYS A 68 -2.00 -0.25 -6.26
C CYS A 68 -0.77 0.19 -5.46
N ASN A 69 -0.08 -0.71 -4.77
CA ASN A 69 1.15 -0.39 -4.04
C ASN A 69 2.31 -0.01 -4.96
N ALA A 70 2.46 -0.65 -6.13
CA ALA A 70 3.48 -0.30 -7.12
C ALA A 70 3.21 1.05 -7.79
N TYR A 71 1.94 1.40 -8.01
CA TYR A 71 1.54 2.70 -8.54
C TYR A 71 1.46 3.79 -7.47
N ALA A 72 1.39 3.44 -6.17
CA ALA A 72 1.35 4.39 -5.08
C ALA A 72 2.50 5.42 -5.10
N PRO A 73 3.80 5.05 -5.24
CA PRO A 73 4.88 6.04 -5.30
C PRO A 73 4.81 6.91 -6.56
N ILE A 74 4.37 6.34 -7.70
CA ILE A 74 4.18 7.09 -8.95
C ILE A 74 3.07 8.12 -8.78
N LEU A 75 1.95 7.71 -8.17
CA LEU A 75 0.88 8.61 -7.79
C LEU A 75 1.37 9.64 -6.77
N LEU A 76 2.16 9.27 -5.76
CA LEU A 76 2.65 10.20 -4.74
C LEU A 76 3.56 11.28 -5.34
N ILE A 77 4.45 10.91 -6.27
CA ILE A 77 5.31 11.84 -7.00
C ILE A 77 4.48 12.77 -7.89
N ASN A 78 3.49 12.25 -8.62
CA ASN A 78 2.58 13.09 -9.42
C ASN A 78 1.64 13.93 -8.54
N SER A 79 1.25 13.41 -7.36
CA SER A 79 0.39 14.06 -6.39
C SER A 79 1.14 15.07 -5.53
N HIS A 80 2.47 15.15 -5.59
CA HIS A 80 3.23 16.27 -5.03
C HIS A 80 2.79 17.62 -5.64
N ILE A 81 2.28 17.59 -6.89
CA ILE A 81 1.60 18.72 -7.54
C ILE A 81 0.20 18.97 -6.94
N VAL A 82 -0.51 17.92 -6.51
CA VAL A 82 -1.89 17.99 -5.97
C VAL A 82 -1.92 18.35 -4.47
N TYR A 83 -0.90 17.94 -3.71
CA TYR A 83 -0.76 18.26 -2.28
C TYR A 83 -0.15 19.65 -2.04
N SER A 84 0.54 20.25 -3.03
CA SER A 84 0.99 21.65 -2.95
C SER A 84 -0.16 22.66 -2.80
N ASP A 85 -1.38 22.31 -3.24
CA ASP A 85 -2.54 23.22 -3.24
C ASP A 85 -3.74 22.75 -2.40
N SER A 86 -3.62 21.63 -1.67
CA SER A 86 -4.72 21.16 -0.83
C SER A 86 -4.78 21.90 0.51
N TRP A 87 -5.99 22.33 0.88
CA TRP A 87 -6.41 23.01 2.12
C TRP A 87 -5.85 22.41 3.44
N LEU A 88 -5.34 21.18 3.39
CA LEU A 88 -4.62 20.49 4.45
C LEU A 88 -3.30 21.17 4.87
N VAL A 89 -2.62 21.88 3.95
CA VAL A 89 -1.41 22.67 4.25
C VAL A 89 -1.68 23.76 5.28
N LYS A 90 -2.92 24.26 5.36
CA LYS A 90 -3.28 25.34 6.30
C LYS A 90 -3.34 24.88 7.76
N HIS A 91 -3.36 23.57 8.01
CA HIS A 91 -3.42 22.97 9.36
C HIS A 91 -2.15 22.17 9.70
N ILE A 92 -1.25 22.01 8.73
CA ILE A 92 0.06 21.41 8.92
C ILE A 92 1.06 22.54 8.73
N ASP A 93 1.43 23.17 9.86
CA ASP A 93 2.35 24.29 9.91
C ASP A 93 3.76 23.79 9.54
N ILE A 94 4.02 23.64 8.24
CA ILE A 94 5.36 23.46 7.70
C ILE A 94 5.88 24.86 7.43
N SER A 95 6.43 25.46 8.48
CA SER A 95 7.29 26.62 8.34
C SER A 95 8.54 26.19 7.56
N VAL A 96 8.62 26.71 6.33
CA VAL A 96 9.70 26.58 5.33
C VAL A 96 11.09 26.62 5.94
#